data_AF-A0ABD6EVL7-F1
#
_entry.id   AF-A0ABD6EVL7-F1
#
_cell.length_a   1.000
_cell.length_b   1.000
_cell.length_c   1.000
_cell.angle_alpha   90.00
_cell.angle_beta   90.00
_cell.angle_gamma   90.00
#
_symmetry.space_group_name_H-M   'P 1'
#
loop_
_entity.id
_entity.type
_entity.pdbx_description
1 polymer ?
#
loop_
_entity_poly.entity_id
_entity_poly.type
_entity_poly.pdbx_seq_one_letter_code
_entity_poly.pdbx_strand_id
1 'polypeptide(L)'
;MHAVGFFHEQSRADRDLYVEIIWKNVAPGADRQFEKYKQNVLNYLGEPYDYSSIMHYGPYAFSANGHRTIRARRVGHTFYDVIELETHFR
;
A
#
# COMPACT_ATOMS: atom_id res chain seq x y z
N MET A 1 11.28 11.45 -9.18
CA MET A 1 11.30 12.49 -8.14
C MET A 1 11.17 11.77 -6.81
N HIS A 2 12.27 11.54 -6.08
CA HIS A 2 12.25 10.86 -4.78
C HIS A 2 13.38 11.46 -3.94
N ALA A 3 13.16 12.67 -3.48
CA ALA A 3 14.01 13.37 -2.53
C ALA A 3 13.07 14.20 -1.65
N VAL A 4 13.35 14.20 -0.34
CA VAL A 4 12.49 14.67 0.77
C VAL A 4 11.53 13.59 1.28
N GLY A 5 12.02 12.67 2.12
CA GLY A 5 11.24 12.08 3.22
C GLY A 5 9.97 11.26 2.95
N PHE A 6 9.56 11.01 1.70
CA PHE A 6 8.35 10.24 1.40
C PHE A 6 8.62 8.74 1.44
N PHE A 7 8.41 8.16 2.63
CA PHE A 7 8.27 6.72 2.81
C PHE A 7 7.02 6.21 2.07
N HIS A 8 7.04 4.97 1.62
CA HIS A 8 5.87 4.38 0.98
C HIS A 8 4.71 4.21 1.97
N GLU A 9 3.47 4.43 1.51
CA GLU A 9 2.26 4.33 2.34
C GLU A 9 2.08 2.91 2.91
N GLN A 10 2.42 1.87 2.14
CA GLN A 10 2.40 0.48 2.60
C GLN A 10 3.55 0.12 3.56
N SER A 11 4.47 1.05 3.86
CA SER A 11 5.53 0.87 4.84
C SER A 11 5.26 1.60 6.15
N ARG A 12 4.10 2.26 6.29
CA ARG A 12 3.68 2.86 7.56
C ARG A 12 3.61 1.81 8.67
N ALA A 13 3.91 2.25 9.90
CA ALA A 13 3.91 1.36 11.06
C ALA A 13 2.51 0.83 11.39
N ASP A 14 1.46 1.62 11.09
CA ASP A 14 0.06 1.33 11.31
C ASP A 14 -0.63 0.64 10.12
N ARG A 15 0.11 0.32 9.04
CA ARG A 15 -0.47 -0.26 7.82
C ARG A 15 -1.36 -1.48 8.08
N ASP A 16 -1.04 -2.30 9.08
CA ASP A 16 -1.71 -3.58 9.31
C ASP A 16 -3.16 -3.37 9.84
N LEU A 17 -3.52 -2.14 10.20
CA LEU A 17 -4.89 -1.70 10.46
C LEU A 17 -5.71 -1.49 9.18
N TYR A 18 -5.04 -1.21 8.05
CA TYR A 18 -5.65 -0.79 6.79
C TYR A 18 -5.48 -1.81 5.67
N VAL A 19 -4.29 -2.40 5.56
CA VAL A 19 -3.92 -3.38 4.54
C VAL A 19 -3.31 -4.63 5.18
N GLU A 20 -3.33 -5.72 4.44
CA GLU A 20 -2.72 -6.99 4.78
C GLU A 20 -1.80 -7.40 3.65
N ILE A 21 -0.56 -7.76 4.00
CA ILE A 21 0.40 -8.31 3.05
C ILE A 21 0.21 -9.82 2.97
N ILE A 22 -0.13 -10.30 1.79
CA ILE A 22 -0.32 -11.72 1.48
C ILE A 22 1.05 -12.31 1.12
N TRP A 23 1.87 -12.59 2.14
CA TRP A 23 3.25 -13.05 1.98
C TRP A 23 3.40 -14.28 1.08
N LYS A 24 2.42 -15.19 1.07
CA LYS A 24 2.40 -16.37 0.19
C LYS A 24 2.46 -16.03 -1.32
N ASN A 25 2.08 -14.80 -1.70
CA ASN A 25 2.08 -14.35 -3.08
C ASN A 25 3.28 -13.43 -3.39
N VAL A 26 4.06 -13.05 -2.38
CA VAL A 26 5.23 -12.19 -2.54
C VAL A 26 6.39 -12.99 -3.14
N ALA A 27 7.09 -12.40 -4.11
CA ALA A 27 8.26 -12.99 -4.72
C ALA A 27 9.37 -13.24 -3.68
N PRO A 28 10.01 -14.43 -3.67
CA PRO A 28 11.13 -14.70 -2.76
C PRO A 28 12.21 -13.61 -2.85
N GLY A 29 12.63 -13.06 -1.71
CA GLY A 29 13.63 -11.99 -1.63
C GLY A 29 13.06 -10.57 -1.79
N ALA A 30 11.78 -10.42 -2.10
CA ALA A 30 11.08 -9.13 -2.10
C ALA A 30 10.54 -8.73 -0.71
N ASP A 31 10.82 -9.50 0.35
CA ASP A 31 10.29 -9.25 1.70
C ASP A 31 10.64 -7.85 2.22
N ARG A 32 11.86 -7.39 1.89
CA ARG A 32 12.36 -6.05 2.25
C ARG A 32 11.55 -4.92 1.64
N GLN A 33 10.83 -5.16 0.53
CA GLN A 33 9.96 -4.17 -0.11
C GLN A 33 8.70 -3.87 0.71
N PHE A 34 8.39 -4.74 1.67
CA PHE A 34 7.22 -4.63 2.55
C PHE A 34 7.64 -4.45 4.02
N GLU A 35 8.89 -4.05 4.29
CA GLU A 35 9.31 -3.69 5.66
C GLU A 35 8.57 -2.44 6.14
N LYS A 36 8.21 -2.45 7.43
CA LYS A 36 7.55 -1.33 8.11
C LYS A 36 8.60 -0.41 8.74
N TYR A 37 8.39 0.89 8.66
CA TYR A 37 9.21 1.85 9.39
C TYR A 37 8.80 1.91 10.88
N LYS A 38 9.76 2.21 11.76
CA LYS A 38 9.51 2.34 13.21
C LYS A 38 8.66 3.60 13.47
N GLN A 39 7.65 3.49 14.35
CA GLN A 39 6.71 4.57 14.70
C GLN A 39 7.38 5.90 15.06
N ASN A 40 8.59 5.89 15.63
CA ASN A 40 9.31 7.09 16.06
C ASN A 40 9.87 7.96 14.92
N VAL A 41 9.74 7.55 13.66
CA VAL A 41 10.28 8.30 12.51
C VAL A 41 9.21 9.17 11.84
N LEU A 42 7.92 8.86 12.02
CA LEU A 42 6.84 9.51 11.28
C LEU A 42 5.74 9.98 12.24
N ASN A 43 5.81 11.27 12.60
CA ASN A 43 4.64 11.97 13.07
C ASN A 43 3.75 12.15 11.83
N TYR A 44 2.74 11.30 11.64
CA TYR A 44 1.85 11.33 10.46
C TYR A 44 1.03 12.61 10.33
N LEU A 45 1.32 13.65 11.14
CA LEU A 45 0.63 14.95 11.22
C LEU A 45 -0.89 14.84 11.38
N GLY A 46 -1.40 13.66 11.76
CA GLY A 46 -2.84 13.37 11.83
C GLY A 46 -3.46 12.90 10.51
N GLU A 47 -2.67 12.69 9.45
CA GLU A 47 -3.17 12.30 8.13
C GLU A 47 -3.66 10.84 8.11
N PRO A 48 -4.88 10.60 7.58
CA PRO A 48 -5.44 9.26 7.44
C PRO A 48 -4.63 8.42 6.44
N TYR A 49 -4.76 7.10 6.53
CA TYR A 49 -4.15 6.20 5.55
C TYR A 49 -4.81 6.35 4.18
N ASP A 50 -4.03 6.66 3.15
CA ASP A 50 -4.54 6.88 1.80
C ASP A 50 -4.19 5.72 0.84
N TYR A 51 -5.20 4.90 0.53
CA TYR A 51 -5.07 3.79 -0.43
C TYR A 51 -4.80 4.26 -1.87
N SER A 52 -5.13 5.51 -2.20
CA SER A 52 -4.97 6.12 -3.53
C SER A 52 -3.68 6.94 -3.66
N SER A 53 -2.87 6.97 -2.60
CA SER A 53 -1.61 7.69 -2.61
C SER A 53 -0.73 7.17 -3.75
N ILE A 54 -0.14 8.08 -4.53
CA ILE A 54 0.83 7.74 -5.58
C ILE A 54 2.05 6.98 -5.02
N MET A 55 2.26 7.08 -3.71
CA MET A 55 3.33 6.41 -2.97
C MET A 55 2.94 5.01 -2.47
N HIS A 56 1.67 4.61 -2.60
CA HIS A 56 1.17 3.30 -2.20
C HIS A 56 1.40 2.27 -3.32
N TYR A 57 1.97 1.12 -2.96
CA TYR A 57 2.11 0.02 -3.91
C TYR A 57 0.77 -0.54 -4.35
N GLY A 58 0.65 -0.85 -5.64
CA GLY A 58 -0.53 -1.49 -6.19
C GLY A 58 -0.76 -2.90 -5.59
N PRO A 59 -1.97 -3.45 -5.74
CA PRO A 59 -2.37 -4.71 -5.10
C PRO A 59 -1.57 -5.94 -5.57
N TYR A 60 -0.83 -5.84 -6.67
CA TYR A 60 -0.04 -6.93 -7.27
C TYR A 60 1.48 -6.68 -7.22
N ALA A 61 1.93 -5.65 -6.51
CA ALA A 61 3.35 -5.31 -6.44
C ALA A 61 4.18 -6.50 -5.95
N PHE A 62 5.30 -6.79 -6.62
CA PHE A 62 6.22 -7.89 -6.29
C PHE A 62 5.54 -9.27 -6.18
N SER A 63 4.47 -9.50 -6.93
CA SER A 63 3.80 -10.80 -6.98
C SER A 63 4.65 -11.85 -7.69
N ALA A 64 4.79 -13.03 -7.08
CA ALA A 64 5.48 -14.19 -7.66
C ALA A 64 4.60 -14.97 -8.64
N ASN A 65 3.28 -14.84 -8.50
CA ASN A 65 2.29 -15.75 -9.09
C ASN A 65 1.12 -15.00 -9.76
N GLY A 66 1.24 -13.69 -9.93
CA GLY A 66 0.19 -12.84 -10.50
C GLY A 66 -1.02 -12.65 -9.58
N HIS A 67 -0.99 -13.18 -8.35
CA HIS A 67 -2.03 -12.93 -7.35
C HIS A 67 -1.71 -11.71 -6.50
N ARG A 68 -2.73 -11.17 -5.85
CA ARG A 68 -2.60 -9.98 -5.01
C ARG A 68 -1.62 -10.21 -3.85
N THR A 69 -0.71 -9.27 -3.66
CA THR A 69 0.24 -9.21 -2.54
C THR A 69 -0.22 -8.25 -1.45
N ILE A 70 -1.05 -7.25 -1.79
CA ILE A 70 -1.64 -6.32 -0.84
C ILE A 70 -3.17 -6.41 -0.91
N ARG A 71 -3.82 -6.55 0.24
CA ARG A 71 -5.28 -6.58 0.40
C ARG A 71 -5.74 -5.52 1.38
N ALA A 72 -6.70 -4.68 1.01
CA ALA A 72 -7.34 -3.77 1.96
C ALA A 72 -8.19 -4.55 2.98
N ARG A 73 -8.10 -4.19 4.27
CA ARG A 73 -8.89 -4.78 5.36
C ARG A 73 -10.22 -4.06 5.59
N ARG A 74 -10.37 -2.82 5.11
CA ARG A 74 -11.64 -2.09 5.20
C ARG A 74 -12.64 -2.63 4.19
N VAL A 75 -13.78 -3.11 4.69
CA VAL A 75 -14.96 -3.47 3.90
C VAL A 75 -15.56 -2.18 3.34
N GLY A 76 -15.53 -1.99 2.03
CA GLY A 76 -16.13 -0.83 1.34
C GLY A 76 -15.15 0.18 0.72
N HIS A 77 -13.83 -0.04 0.83
CA HIS A 77 -12.83 0.68 0.03
C HIS A 77 -11.92 -0.37 -0.64
N THR A 78 -12.20 -0.67 -1.89
CA THR A 78 -11.34 -1.53 -2.70
C THR A 78 -10.33 -0.68 -3.47
N PHE A 79 -9.14 -1.22 -3.76
CA PHE A 79 -8.19 -0.59 -4.70
C PHE A 79 -8.82 -0.34 -6.10
N TYR A 80 -9.99 -0.91 -6.37
CA TYR A 80 -10.72 -0.81 -7.63
C TYR A 80 -11.73 0.35 -7.63
N ASP A 81 -12.14 0.88 -6.47
CA ASP A 81 -13.09 2.00 -6.40
C ASP A 81 -12.50 3.29 -7.03
N VAL A 82 -11.17 3.37 -7.13
CA VAL A 82 -10.45 4.49 -7.76
C VAL A 82 -10.31 4.32 -9.28
N ILE A 83 -10.31 3.07 -9.79
CA ILE A 83 -10.15 2.80 -11.22
C ILE A 83 -11.48 2.97 -11.99
N GLU A 84 -12.62 2.72 -11.33
CA GLU A 84 -13.94 2.95 -11.96
C GLU A 84 -14.37 4.43 -11.98
N LEU A 85 -13.79 5.30 -11.15
CA LEU A 85 -14.12 6.74 -11.17
C LEU A 85 -13.45 7.51 -12.33
N GLU A 86 -12.38 6.97 -12.93
CA GLU A 86 -11.68 7.58 -14.08
C GLU A 86 -12.15 7.04 -15.45
N THR A 87 -13.12 6.12 -15.48
CA THR A 87 -13.70 5.59 -16.74
C THR A 87 -15.11 6.07 -17.05
N HIS A 88 -15.70 6.96 -16.24
CA HIS A 88 -17.04 7.52 -16.48
C HIS A 88 -17.08 9.05 -16.74
N PHE A 89 -15.92 9.71 -16.90
CA PHE A 89 -15.85 11.07 -17.46
C PHE A 89 -15.20 11.04 -18.85
N ARG A 90 -15.94 10.55 -19.84
CA ARG A 90 -15.81 10.93 -21.25
C ARG A 90 -17.15 10.81 -21.96
#